data_AF-A0A1G9HS18-F1
#
_entry.id   AF-A0A1G9HS18-F1
#
_cell.length_a   1.000
_cell.length_b   1.000
_cell.length_c   1.000
_cell.angle_alpha   90.00
_cell.angle_beta   90.00
_cell.angle_gamma   90.00
#
_symmetry.space_group_name_H-M   'P 1'
#
loop_
_entity.id
_entity.type
_entity.pdbx_description
1 polymer ?
#
loop_
_entity_poly.entity_id
_entity_poly.type
_entity_poly.pdbx_seq_one_letter_code
_entity_poly.pdbx_strand_id
1 'polypeptide(L)' 'MIQLPASYKEYLDGKSESFINTVRPVLMQSAAERSHGVRVLVLPHGHQAHLDDSIPYGTVVEDID' A
#
# COMPACT_ATOMS: atom_id res chain seq x y z
N MET A 1 -16.92 -8.06 0.24
CA MET A 1 -15.48 -8.31 -0.01
C MET A 1 -14.92 -7.12 -0.77
N ILE A 2 -13.98 -6.37 -0.20
CA ILE A 2 -13.37 -5.23 -0.89
C ILE A 2 -12.32 -5.79 -1.84
N GLN A 3 -12.51 -5.60 -3.15
CA GLN A 3 -11.51 -5.99 -4.13
C GLN A 3 -10.48 -4.87 -4.26
N LEU A 4 -9.20 -5.24 -4.21
CA LEU A 4 -8.11 -4.30 -4.50
C LEU A 4 -8.18 -3.89 -5.98
N PRO A 5 -7.95 -2.60 -6.29
CA PRO A 5 -7.81 -2.11 -7.66
C PRO A 5 -6.62 -2.80 -8.36
N ALA A 6 -6.65 -2.79 -9.70
CA ALA A 6 -5.60 -3.41 -10.52
C ALA A 6 -4.21 -2.88 -10.16
N SER A 7 -4.06 -1.56 -10.00
CA SER A 7 -2.80 -0.91 -9.65
C SER A 7 -2.18 -1.43 -8.35
N TYR A 8 -2.99 -1.77 -7.34
CA TYR A 8 -2.47 -2.36 -6.10
C TYR A 8 -2.06 -3.80 -6.28
N LYS A 9 -2.75 -4.57 -7.12
CA LYS A 9 -2.33 -5.95 -7.43
C LYS A 9 -1.03 -5.97 -8.22
N GLU A 10 -0.88 -5.06 -9.17
CA GLU A 10 0.36 -4.89 -9.95
C GLU A 10 1.53 -4.48 -9.04
N TYR A 11 1.29 -3.58 -8.07
CA TYR A 11 2.30 -3.19 -7.09
C TYR A 11 2.74 -4.35 -6.18
N LEU A 12 1.81 -5.24 -5.82
CA LEU A 12 2.10 -6.41 -4.99
C LEU A 12 2.74 -7.55 -5.80
N ASP A 13 2.68 -7.52 -7.13
CA ASP A 13 3.27 -8.53 -7.99
C ASP A 13 4.80 -8.53 -7.83
N GLY A 14 5.38 -9.69 -7.57
CA GLY A 14 6.81 -9.84 -7.31
C GLY A 14 7.31 -9.38 -5.93
N LYS A 15 6.45 -8.88 -5.03
CA LYS A 15 6.81 -8.56 -3.64
C LYS A 15 6.76 -9.81 -2.76
N SER A 16 7.54 -9.83 -1.67
CA SER A 16 7.55 -10.96 -0.73
C SER A 16 6.25 -11.06 0.07
N GLU A 17 5.83 -12.27 0.43
CA GLU A 17 4.60 -12.50 1.19
C GLU A 17 4.55 -11.74 2.51
N SER A 18 5.67 -11.64 3.23
CA SER A 18 5.76 -10.85 4.47
C SER A 18 5.43 -9.38 4.23
N PHE A 19 5.97 -8.80 3.16
CA PHE A 19 5.68 -7.42 2.77
C PHE A 19 4.22 -7.25 2.39
N ILE A 20 3.69 -8.15 1.55
CA ILE A 20 2.28 -8.15 1.13
C ILE A 20 1.38 -8.19 2.35
N ASN A 21 1.63 -9.07 3.32
CA ASN A 21 0.82 -9.17 4.53
C ASN A 21 0.86 -7.89 5.39
N THR A 22 1.98 -7.17 5.41
CA THR A 22 2.12 -5.88 6.09
C THR A 22 1.32 -4.77 5.40
N VAL A 23 1.39 -4.65 4.08
CA VAL A 23 0.78 -3.53 3.34
C VAL A 23 -0.68 -3.77 2.94
N ARG A 24 -1.10 -5.03 2.81
CA ARG A 24 -2.45 -5.45 2.43
C ARG A 24 -3.56 -4.82 3.28
N PRO A 25 -3.51 -4.77 4.64
CA PRO A 25 -4.55 -4.12 5.42
C PRO A 25 -4.70 -2.63 5.05
N VAL A 26 -3.59 -1.93 4.79
CA VAL A 26 -3.58 -0.51 4.42
C VAL A 26 -4.14 -0.30 3.01
N LEU A 27 -3.76 -1.14 2.04
CA LEU A 27 -4.31 -1.10 0.68
C LEU A 27 -5.82 -1.40 0.68
N MET A 28 -6.27 -2.30 1.55
CA MET A 28 -7.71 -2.58 1.72
C MET A 28 -8.45 -1.40 2.33
N GLN A 29 -7.86 -0.71 3.31
CA GLN A 29 -8.43 0.51 3.87
C GLN A 29 -8.51 1.62 2.82
N SER A 30 -7.43 1.85 2.07
CA SER A 30 -7.41 2.77 0.93
C SER A 30 -8.52 2.45 -0.08
N ALA A 31 -8.70 1.18 -0.43
CA ALA A 31 -9.75 0.72 -1.34
C ALA A 31 -11.17 0.84 -0.75
N ALA A 32 -11.32 0.81 0.58
CA ALA A 32 -12.59 1.05 1.25
C ALA A 32 -12.97 2.54 1.20
N GLU A 33 -12.01 3.42 1.49
CA GLU A 33 -12.22 4.87 1.55
C GLU A 33 -12.22 5.52 0.17
N ARG A 34 -11.52 4.92 -0.81
CA ARG A 34 -11.39 5.36 -2.21
C ARG A 34 -10.97 6.84 -2.35
N SER A 35 -10.30 7.35 -1.33
CA SER A 35 -9.98 8.78 -1.18
C SER A 35 -8.47 9.02 -1.18
N HIS A 36 -7.70 8.16 -0.51
CA HIS A 36 -6.26 8.33 -0.31
C HIS A 36 -5.46 7.16 -0.89
N GLY A 37 -4.25 7.41 -1.34
CA GLY A 37 -3.27 6.41 -1.75
C GLY A 37 -2.54 5.81 -0.56
N VAL A 38 -1.49 5.03 -0.85
CA VAL A 38 -0.68 4.36 0.18
C VAL A 38 0.77 4.80 0.06
N ARG A 39 1.38 5.19 1.19
CA ARG A 39 2.82 5.37 1.30
C ARG A 39 3.43 4.21 2.05
N VAL A 40 4.50 3.65 1.49
CA VAL A 40 5.29 2.59 2.09
C VAL A 40 6.66 3.15 2.42
N LEU A 41 7.01 3.23 3.70
CA LEU A 41 8.38 3.51 4.13
C LEU A 41 9.14 2.20 4.35
N VAL A 42 10.31 2.13 3.73
CA VAL A 42 11.31 1.09 3.98
C VAL A 42 12.21 1.57 5.10
N LEU A 43 12.13 0.91 6.25
CA LEU A 43 12.93 1.20 7.44
C LEU A 43 14.01 0.13 7.62
N PRO A 44 15.15 0.43 8.29
CA PRO A 44 16.20 -0.55 8.55
C PRO A 44 15.72 -1.82 9.27
N HIS A 45 14.61 -1.73 10.02
CA HIS A 45 14.05 -2.81 10.82
C HIS A 45 12.71 -3.34 10.30
N GLY A 46 12.23 -2.89 9.14
CA GLY A 46 10.95 -3.36 8.60
C GLY A 46 10.33 -2.43 7.57
N HIS A 47 9.03 -2.63 7.34
CA HIS A 47 8.26 -1.82 6.40
C HIS A 47 7.07 -1.23 7.12
N GLN A 48 6.77 0.04 6.85
CA GLN A 48 5.60 0.71 7.38
C GLN A 48 4.74 1.21 6.23
N ALA A 49 3.52 0.70 6.12
CA ALA A 49 2.52 1.24 5.20
C ALA A 49 1.53 2.10 5.97
N HIS A 50 1.14 3.22 5.38
CA HIS A 50 0.07 4.08 5.88
C HIS A 50 -0.68 4.76 4.73
N LEU A 51 -1.89 5.23 5.00
CA LEU A 51 -2.64 6.07 4.07
C LEU A 51 -2.04 7.46 4.05
N ASP A 52 -1.90 8.03 2.86
CA ASP A 52 -1.39 9.38 2.66
C ASP A 52 -2.37 10.16 1.78
N ASP A 53 -2.91 11.25 2.32
CA ASP A 53 -3.86 12.13 1.65
C ASP A 53 -3.24 12.90 0.48
N SER A 54 -1.92 13.08 0.49
CA SER A 54 -1.17 13.71 -0.61
C SER A 54 -1.00 12.77 -1.81
N ILE A 55 -1.29 11.48 -1.64
CA ILE A 55 -1.19 10.47 -2.70
C ILE A 55 -2.61 10.18 -3.21
N PRO A 56 -2.86 10.26 -4.53
CA PRO A 56 -4.16 9.93 -5.07
C PRO A 56 -4.49 8.44 -4.90
N TYR A 57 -5.76 8.12 -4.65
CA TYR A 57 -6.25 6.76 -4.60
C TYR A 57 -5.81 5.92 -5.82
N GLY A 58 -5.39 4.68 -5.58
CA GLY A 58 -4.87 3.78 -6.61
C GLY A 58 -3.37 3.93 -6.84
N THR A 59 -2.69 4.84 -6.13
CA THR A 59 -1.25 5.03 -6.20
C THR A 59 -0.57 4.53 -4.93
N VAL A 60 0.57 3.86 -5.10
CA VAL A 60 1.46 3.46 -4.01
C VAL A 60 2.81 4.12 -4.24
N VAL A 61 3.32 4.81 -3.22
CA VAL A 61 4.66 5.43 -3.25
C VAL A 61 5.54 4.73 -2.24
N GLU A 62 6.70 4.27 -2.69
CA GLU A 62 7.75 3.71 -1.84
C GLU A 62 8.76 4.81 -1.51
N ASP A 63 9.05 4.97 -0.22
CA ASP A 63 9.97 5.96 0.31
C ASP A 63 10.99 5.26 1.23
N ILE A 64 12.16 5.86 1.40
CA ILE A 64 13.26 5.30 2.19
C ILE A 64 13.63 6.32 3.26
N ASP A 65 13.65 5.89 4.51
CA ASP A 65 14.15 6.69 5.65
C ASP A 65 15.64 6.46 5.89
#